data_AF-A0A7J9R278-F1
#
_entry.id   AF-A0A7J9R278-F1
#
_cell.length_a   1.000
_cell.length_b   1.000
_cell.length_c   1.000
_cell.angle_alpha   90.00
_cell.angle_beta   90.00
_cell.angle_gamma   90.00
#
_symmetry.space_group_name_H-M   'P 1'
#
loop_
_entity.id
_entity.type
_entity.pdbx_description
1 polymer ?
#
loop_
_entity_poly.entity_id
_entity_poly.type
_entity_poly.pdbx_seq_one_letter_code
_entity_poly.pdbx_strand_id
1 'polypeptide(L)'
;MDMKGELEEPKKGSILQSTSKRVRMIFSVMASPNRIDILRILNSKGPLTYSELKSLAGFKSKKESGKFAYHLRKLLRQSLVALNKSERRYTITNLGKLVLSLARQIEERSIIESGKMYVRTSHESIEEFNSHKIIQSLVREGSLPLELAQKITEEVENRIYKYQTTYLTGSLIREMVNSVLLEHGHEEYRNKLARLGLPVYDVQEMLTNLDNVGNGTDGLLFNTGQRVFAEHLLTNILPKDVADSHLSGDLHITNPGIWSMIPDTIFVNVKELIDDGIVLGGKNLDVSRVPVSKSLDDITSSLSVIISLLSKEASQEIVLDGIVSLFSKHAKNIEELEQKVSNAFAVASTTPNYNKAGTNVSIRLALGSDTKIV
;
A
#
# COMPACT_ATOMS: atom_id res chain seq x y z
N MET A 1 31.90 74.83 -37.56
CA MET A 1 30.64 74.10 -37.75
C MET A 1 30.37 73.35 -36.47
N ASP A 2 29.42 73.86 -35.68
CA ASP A 2 28.87 73.19 -34.51
C ASP A 2 28.29 71.82 -34.90
N MET A 3 28.44 70.83 -34.02
CA MET A 3 27.30 70.07 -33.49
C MET A 3 27.74 69.24 -32.28
N LYS A 4 27.05 69.50 -31.17
CA LYS A 4 27.08 68.75 -29.91
C LYS A 4 26.58 67.32 -30.13
N GLY A 5 27.27 66.35 -29.54
CA GLY A 5 26.75 65.03 -29.24
C GLY A 5 27.00 64.72 -27.76
N GLU A 6 25.97 64.83 -26.94
CA GLU A 6 25.97 64.35 -25.55
C GLU A 6 25.99 62.82 -25.54
N LEU A 7 27.02 62.24 -24.91
CA LEU A 7 27.02 60.82 -24.53
C LEU A 7 26.83 60.78 -23.00
N GLU A 8 25.61 60.51 -22.57
CA GLU A 8 25.31 60.16 -21.18
C GLU A 8 26.06 58.87 -20.80
N GLU A 9 26.85 58.93 -19.72
CA GLU A 9 27.38 57.73 -19.08
C GLU A 9 26.23 56.89 -18.48
N PRO A 10 26.24 55.56 -18.67
CA PRO A 10 25.22 54.72 -18.05
C PRO A 10 25.47 54.67 -16.54
N LYS A 11 24.49 55.18 -15.78
CA LYS A 11 24.41 55.04 -14.33
C LYS A 11 24.61 53.58 -13.95
N LYS A 12 25.56 53.31 -13.04
CA LYS A 12 25.74 52.03 -12.34
C LYS A 12 24.47 51.65 -11.57
N GLY A 13 23.51 51.06 -12.28
CA GLY A 13 22.33 50.43 -11.73
C GLY A 13 22.73 49.09 -11.11
N SER A 14 22.48 48.96 -9.81
CA SER A 14 22.67 47.75 -9.02
C SER A 14 21.97 46.53 -9.65
N ILE A 15 22.73 45.52 -10.06
CA ILE A 15 22.24 44.27 -10.67
C ILE A 15 21.63 43.30 -9.62
N LEU A 16 21.29 43.75 -8.41
CA LEU A 16 20.84 42.90 -7.29
C LEU A 16 19.43 43.21 -6.72
N GLN A 17 18.56 43.86 -7.50
CA GLN A 17 17.14 44.03 -7.12
C GLN A 17 16.20 43.24 -8.04
N SER A 18 16.02 41.94 -7.83
CA SER A 18 15.00 41.18 -8.61
C SER A 18 14.17 40.17 -7.81
N THR A 19 14.31 40.06 -6.49
CA THR A 19 13.43 39.21 -5.67
C THR A 19 12.31 40.03 -5.03
N SER A 20 11.05 39.75 -5.41
CA SER A 20 9.90 40.43 -4.83
C SER A 20 9.88 40.31 -3.30
N LYS A 21 9.44 41.36 -2.61
CA LYS A 21 9.32 41.37 -1.13
C LYS A 21 8.53 40.16 -0.62
N ARG A 22 7.52 39.71 -1.37
CA ARG A 22 6.70 38.54 -1.08
C ARG A 22 7.51 37.23 -1.10
N VAL A 23 8.36 37.03 -2.10
CA VAL A 23 9.22 35.84 -2.21
C VAL A 23 10.22 35.75 -1.05
N ARG A 24 10.85 36.88 -0.68
CA ARG A 24 11.75 36.93 0.50
C ARG A 24 11.04 36.53 1.79
N MET A 25 9.79 36.96 1.96
CA MET A 25 8.99 36.57 3.13
C MET A 25 8.67 35.07 3.14
N ILE A 26 8.40 34.46 1.99
CA ILE A 26 8.20 33.00 1.89
C ILE A 26 9.48 32.25 2.27
N PHE A 27 10.64 32.63 1.73
CA PHE A 27 11.92 32.01 2.11
C PHE A 27 12.24 32.18 3.60
N SER A 28 11.95 33.35 4.19
CA SER A 28 12.10 33.57 5.63
C SER A 28 11.20 32.66 6.48
N VAL A 29 10.10 32.18 5.90
CA VAL A 29 9.20 31.22 6.55
C VAL A 29 9.74 29.80 6.48
N MET A 30 10.40 29.43 5.38
CA MET A 30 11.03 28.13 5.20
C MET A 30 12.25 27.92 6.11
N ALA A 31 12.97 28.98 6.45
CA ALA A 31 14.19 28.91 7.27
C ALA A 31 14.01 28.37 8.71
N SER A 32 12.80 28.01 9.14
CA SER A 32 12.59 27.39 10.47
C SER A 32 12.15 25.94 10.32
N PRO A 33 12.84 24.98 10.96
CA PRO A 33 12.52 23.55 10.87
C PRO A 33 11.08 23.28 11.35
N ASN A 34 10.66 23.85 12.49
CA ASN A 34 9.29 23.71 13.00
C ASN A 34 8.20 24.07 11.99
N ARG A 35 8.43 25.06 11.11
CA ARG A 35 7.42 25.49 10.10
C ARG A 35 7.39 24.53 8.92
N ILE A 36 8.56 24.00 8.52
CA ILE A 36 8.65 22.93 7.52
C ILE A 36 7.99 21.65 8.05
N ASP A 37 8.22 21.30 9.32
CA ASP A 37 7.60 20.12 9.94
C ASP A 37 6.07 20.24 9.98
N ILE A 38 5.53 21.41 10.32
CA ILE A 38 4.08 21.66 10.27
C ILE A 38 3.54 21.46 8.84
N LEU A 39 4.22 21.97 7.81
CA LEU A 39 3.83 21.75 6.42
C LEU A 39 3.90 20.26 6.04
N ARG A 40 4.95 19.55 6.47
CA ARG A 40 5.15 18.11 6.21
C ARG A 40 4.03 17.27 6.86
N ILE A 41 3.65 17.59 8.10
CA ILE A 41 2.55 16.91 8.81
C ILE A 41 1.23 17.13 8.08
N LEU A 42 0.89 18.38 7.71
CA LEU A 42 -0.34 18.66 6.98
C LEU A 42 -0.37 18.02 5.58
N ASN A 43 0.77 17.92 4.92
CA ASN A 43 0.86 17.25 3.62
C ASN A 43 0.68 15.73 3.71
N SER A 44 1.18 15.11 4.79
CA SER A 44 1.13 13.65 4.98
C SER A 44 -0.16 13.14 5.65
N LYS A 45 -0.70 13.88 6.63
CA LYS A 45 -1.87 13.49 7.42
C LYS A 45 -3.17 14.15 6.95
N GLY A 46 -3.10 15.14 6.06
CA GLY A 46 -4.26 15.87 5.59
C GLY A 46 -4.78 16.91 6.59
N PRO A 47 -6.08 17.25 6.55
CA PRO A 47 -6.67 18.30 7.37
C PRO A 47 -6.67 18.00 8.89
N LEU A 48 -6.03 18.85 9.69
CA LEU A 48 -5.86 18.64 11.14
C LEU A 48 -6.37 19.82 11.98
N THR A 49 -6.93 19.53 13.15
CA THR A 49 -7.30 20.55 14.14
C THR A 49 -6.06 21.17 14.80
N TYR A 50 -6.25 22.30 15.49
CA TYR A 50 -5.16 22.97 16.21
C TYR A 50 -4.44 22.05 17.20
N SER A 51 -5.19 21.29 17.99
CA SER A 51 -4.64 20.41 19.04
C SER A 51 -3.89 19.22 18.47
N GLU A 52 -4.45 18.58 17.43
CA GLU A 52 -3.79 17.46 16.73
C GLU A 52 -2.48 17.92 16.10
N LEU A 53 -2.51 19.02 15.34
CA LEU A 53 -1.34 19.55 14.66
C LEU A 53 -0.25 20.00 15.65
N LYS A 54 -0.64 20.62 16.77
CA LYS A 54 0.28 21.01 17.84
C LYS A 54 0.99 19.80 18.44
N SER A 55 0.23 18.75 18.77
CA SER A 55 0.76 17.53 19.37
C SER A 55 1.72 16.81 18.43
N LEU A 56 1.32 16.64 17.16
CA LEU A 56 2.13 16.00 16.13
C LEU A 56 3.41 16.77 15.80
N ALA A 57 3.37 18.11 15.85
CA ALA A 57 4.54 18.96 15.65
C ALA A 57 5.49 19.00 16.88
N GLY A 58 5.26 18.17 17.90
CA GLY A 58 6.15 18.01 19.05
C GLY A 58 5.96 19.04 20.17
N PHE A 59 4.98 19.94 20.07
CA PHE A 59 4.71 20.94 21.11
C PHE A 59 3.76 20.36 22.17
N LYS A 60 4.28 19.52 23.07
CA LYS A 60 3.45 18.76 24.02
C LYS A 60 2.97 19.59 25.21
N SER A 61 3.73 20.58 25.66
CA SER A 61 3.40 21.32 26.90
C SER A 61 2.38 22.44 26.70
N LYS A 62 1.66 22.84 27.76
CA LYS A 62 0.77 24.02 27.72
C LYS A 62 1.56 25.32 27.48
N LYS A 63 2.76 25.44 28.05
CA LYS A 63 3.65 26.61 27.92
C LYS A 63 4.11 26.86 26.47
N GLU A 64 4.18 25.81 25.66
CA GLU A 64 4.59 25.88 24.26
C GLU A 64 3.47 26.27 23.29
N SER A 65 2.22 26.39 23.76
CA SER A 65 1.08 26.73 22.91
C SER A 65 1.26 28.07 22.20
N GLY A 66 1.85 29.06 22.87
CA GLY A 66 2.14 30.36 22.26
C GLY A 66 3.19 30.28 21.15
N LYS A 67 4.21 29.44 21.33
CA LYS A 67 5.28 29.21 20.33
C LYS A 67 4.73 28.51 19.08
N PHE A 68 3.89 27.50 19.25
CA PHE A 68 3.21 26.84 18.13
C PHE A 68 2.28 27.80 17.38
N ALA A 69 1.44 28.56 18.11
CA ALA A 69 0.55 29.56 17.52
C ALA A 69 1.31 30.59 16.69
N TYR A 70 2.51 30.99 17.13
CA TYR A 70 3.38 31.89 16.39
C TYR A 70 3.83 31.30 15.04
N HIS A 71 4.31 30.05 15.03
CA HIS A 71 4.72 29.36 13.80
C HIS A 71 3.56 29.21 12.83
N LEU A 72 2.40 28.76 13.33
CA LEU A 72 1.19 28.56 12.53
C LEU A 72 0.67 29.89 11.94
N ARG A 73 0.67 30.97 12.73
CA ARG A 73 0.27 32.31 12.25
C ARG A 73 1.17 32.81 11.13
N LYS A 74 2.48 32.56 11.20
CA LYS A 74 3.41 32.92 10.11
C LYS A 74 3.13 32.15 8.83
N LEU A 75 2.78 30.87 8.92
CA LEU A 75 2.40 30.04 7.78
C LEU A 75 1.09 30.50 7.13
N LEU A 76 0.07 30.81 7.95
CA LEU A 76 -1.21 31.38 7.49
C LEU A 76 -1.01 32.73 6.79
N ARG A 77 -0.17 33.62 7.36
CA ARG A 77 0.08 34.96 6.80
C ARG A 77 0.71 34.92 5.41
N GLN A 78 1.53 33.90 5.12
CA GLN A 78 2.12 33.72 3.79
C GLN A 78 1.28 32.79 2.89
N SER A 79 0.06 32.45 3.28
CA SER A 79 -0.84 31.58 2.54
C SER A 79 -0.25 30.19 2.22
N LEU A 80 0.66 29.68 3.06
CA LEU A 80 1.22 28.33 2.94
C LEU A 80 0.31 27.29 3.61
N VAL A 81 -0.47 27.73 4.58
CA VAL A 81 -1.51 26.96 5.27
C VAL A 81 -2.81 27.76 5.17
N ALA A 82 -3.95 27.07 5.07
CA ALA A 82 -5.29 27.63 5.15
C ALA A 82 -6.04 27.02 6.34
N LEU A 83 -7.03 27.74 6.86
CA LEU A 83 -7.95 27.25 7.90
C LEU A 83 -9.34 27.14 7.28
N ASN A 84 -9.90 25.93 7.27
CA ASN A 84 -11.30 25.73 6.99
C ASN A 84 -12.11 26.14 8.22
N LYS A 85 -12.91 27.22 8.12
CA LYS A 85 -13.66 27.77 9.25
C LYS A 85 -14.83 26.89 9.69
N SER A 86 -15.45 26.15 8.76
CA SER A 86 -16.58 25.25 9.09
C SER A 86 -16.10 24.04 9.88
N GLU A 87 -15.02 23.42 9.42
CA GLU A 87 -14.48 22.19 10.02
C GLU A 87 -13.46 22.45 11.14
N ARG A 88 -13.00 23.70 11.31
CA ARG A 88 -11.92 24.09 12.23
C ARG A 88 -10.62 23.29 12.02
N ARG A 89 -10.36 22.90 10.76
CA ARG A 89 -9.17 22.15 10.34
C ARG A 89 -8.25 22.99 9.48
N TYR A 90 -6.96 22.88 9.72
CA TYR A 90 -5.89 23.46 8.92
C TYR A 90 -5.52 22.53 7.78
N THR A 91 -5.25 23.11 6.61
CA THR A 91 -4.83 22.39 5.40
C THR A 91 -3.63 23.07 4.76
N ILE A 92 -2.76 22.29 4.12
CA ILE A 92 -1.67 22.85 3.31
C ILE A 92 -2.23 23.39 1.99
N THR A 93 -1.78 24.56 1.55
CA THR A 93 -2.19 25.14 0.25
C THR A 93 -1.32 24.62 -0.89
N ASN A 94 -1.72 24.83 -2.15
CA ASN A 94 -0.88 24.50 -3.32
C ASN A 94 0.47 25.21 -3.27
N LEU A 95 0.51 26.46 -2.80
CA LEU A 95 1.77 27.18 -2.59
C LEU A 95 2.60 26.55 -1.48
N GLY A 96 1.97 26.13 -0.37
CA GLY A 96 2.63 25.39 0.70
C GLY A 96 3.25 24.08 0.20
N LYS A 97 2.53 23.32 -0.65
CA LYS A 97 3.03 22.09 -1.29
C LYS A 97 4.23 22.37 -2.20
N LEU A 98 4.15 23.40 -3.05
CA LEU A 98 5.27 23.82 -3.91
C LEU A 98 6.50 24.21 -3.08
N VAL A 99 6.30 25.02 -2.05
CA VAL A 99 7.36 25.45 -1.14
C VAL A 99 8.01 24.27 -0.44
N LEU A 100 7.22 23.31 0.05
CA LEU A 100 7.73 22.09 0.68
C LEU A 100 8.53 21.24 -0.32
N SER A 101 8.03 21.10 -1.56
CA SER A 101 8.73 20.39 -2.64
C SER A 101 10.07 21.05 -2.99
N LEU A 102 10.11 22.38 -3.10
CA LEU A 102 11.34 23.13 -3.38
C LEU A 102 12.32 23.04 -2.22
N ALA A 103 11.84 23.11 -0.96
CA ALA A 103 12.69 22.91 0.21
C ALA A 103 13.39 21.56 0.14
N ARG A 104 12.62 20.51 -0.16
CA ARG A 104 13.15 19.16 -0.35
C ARG A 104 14.18 19.13 -1.47
N GLN A 105 13.87 19.64 -2.65
CA GLN A 105 14.82 19.65 -3.78
C GLN A 105 16.12 20.39 -3.46
N ILE A 106 16.05 21.53 -2.75
CA ILE A 106 17.23 22.28 -2.33
C ILE A 106 18.04 21.47 -1.31
N GLU A 107 17.38 20.83 -0.35
CA GLU A 107 18.04 19.96 0.64
C GLU A 107 18.74 18.78 -0.05
N GLU A 108 18.04 18.05 -0.93
CA GLU A 108 18.59 16.93 -1.70
C GLU A 108 19.80 17.36 -2.55
N ARG A 109 19.70 18.48 -3.28
CA ARG A 109 20.80 19.04 -4.07
C ARG A 109 21.98 19.48 -3.19
N SER A 110 21.69 20.12 -2.05
CA SER A 110 22.73 20.59 -1.14
C SER A 110 23.56 19.44 -0.57
N ILE A 111 22.94 18.28 -0.31
CA ILE A 111 23.64 17.09 0.15
C ILE A 111 24.53 16.54 -0.97
N ILE A 112 23.99 16.39 -2.18
CA ILE A 112 24.75 15.89 -3.35
C ILE A 112 25.96 16.79 -3.65
N GLU A 113 25.77 18.10 -3.66
CA GLU A 113 26.83 19.08 -3.94
C GLU A 113 27.86 19.19 -2.81
N SER A 114 27.47 18.89 -1.56
CA SER A 114 28.40 18.88 -0.42
C SER A 114 29.41 17.73 -0.46
N GLY A 115 29.22 16.74 -1.33
CA GLY A 115 30.06 15.54 -1.40
C GLY A 115 29.88 14.57 -0.23
N LYS A 116 28.92 14.84 0.67
CA LYS A 116 28.53 13.94 1.75
C LYS A 116 27.87 12.68 1.20
N MET A 117 27.99 11.59 1.95
CA MET A 117 27.31 10.34 1.62
C MET A 117 25.80 10.49 1.82
N TYR A 118 25.03 10.10 0.80
CA TYR A 118 23.58 10.22 0.80
C TYR A 118 22.89 8.92 0.44
N VAL A 119 21.68 8.76 0.99
CA VAL A 119 20.86 7.57 0.86
C VAL A 119 19.55 7.95 0.18
N ARG A 120 19.20 7.25 -0.91
CA ARG A 120 17.84 7.25 -1.45
C ARG A 120 16.97 6.28 -0.65
N THR A 121 15.98 6.81 0.04
CA THR A 121 15.06 6.02 0.86
C THR A 121 14.04 5.29 -0.01
N SER A 122 13.31 4.34 0.59
CA SER A 122 12.18 3.67 -0.05
C SER A 122 11.02 4.60 -0.41
N HIS A 123 10.98 5.82 0.16
CA HIS A 123 9.98 6.85 -0.13
C HIS A 123 10.47 7.86 -1.18
N GLU A 124 11.51 7.49 -1.94
CA GLU A 124 12.08 8.32 -3.02
C GLU A 124 12.66 9.67 -2.56
N SER A 125 12.91 9.86 -1.27
CA SER A 125 13.66 11.01 -0.73
C SER A 125 15.16 10.75 -0.73
N ILE A 126 15.96 11.81 -0.88
CA ILE A 126 17.41 11.76 -0.62
C ILE A 126 17.69 12.36 0.76
N GLU A 127 18.42 11.63 1.59
CA GLU A 127 18.76 12.02 2.95
C GLU A 127 20.25 11.77 3.22
N GLU A 128 20.85 12.51 4.15
CA GLU A 128 22.22 12.26 4.60
C GLU A 128 22.30 10.88 5.29
N PHE A 129 23.39 10.15 5.03
CA PHE A 129 23.62 8.84 5.67
C PHE A 129 23.65 9.00 7.20
N ASN A 130 22.92 8.11 7.89
CA ASN A 130 22.86 8.09 9.34
C ASN A 130 22.73 6.64 9.83
N SER A 131 23.78 6.11 10.44
CA SER A 131 23.84 4.74 10.95
C SER A 131 22.81 4.47 12.06
N HIS A 132 22.38 5.49 12.81
CA HIS A 132 21.35 5.33 13.83
C HIS A 132 20.01 4.84 13.25
N LYS A 133 19.70 5.13 11.99
CA LYS A 133 18.51 4.59 11.31
C LYS A 133 18.61 3.07 11.08
N ILE A 134 19.83 2.55 10.90
CA ILE A 134 20.08 1.11 10.80
C ILE A 134 19.76 0.44 12.14
N ILE A 135 20.28 0.99 13.25
CA ILE A 135 19.98 0.51 14.61
C ILE A 135 18.47 0.47 14.85
N GLN A 136 17.77 1.58 14.55
CA GLN A 136 16.31 1.66 14.72
C GLN A 136 15.57 0.60 13.90
N SER A 137 16.01 0.35 12.66
CA SER A 137 15.42 -0.66 11.79
C SER A 137 15.67 -2.07 12.31
N LEU A 138 16.90 -2.39 12.75
CA LEU A 138 17.25 -3.67 13.36
C LEU A 138 16.42 -3.96 14.61
N VAL A 139 16.29 -2.99 15.51
CA VAL A 139 15.51 -3.16 16.76
C VAL A 139 14.01 -3.27 16.45
N ARG A 140 13.47 -2.38 15.60
CA ARG A 140 12.02 -2.31 15.35
C ARG A 140 11.50 -3.46 14.50
N GLU A 141 12.23 -3.82 13.45
CA GLU A 141 11.77 -4.78 12.44
C GLU A 141 12.36 -6.17 12.68
N GLY A 142 13.66 -6.23 12.98
CA GLY A 142 14.34 -7.50 13.28
C GLY A 142 14.10 -8.00 14.71
N SER A 143 13.64 -7.13 15.62
CA SER A 143 13.54 -7.44 17.06
C SER A 143 14.88 -7.83 17.69
N LEU A 144 15.98 -7.20 17.25
CA LEU A 144 17.31 -7.44 17.82
C LEU A 144 17.45 -6.74 19.18
N PRO A 145 18.21 -7.33 20.12
CA PRO A 145 18.71 -6.61 21.30
C PRO A 145 19.53 -5.39 20.87
N LEU A 146 19.40 -4.28 21.60
CA LEU A 146 20.03 -3.02 21.25
C LEU A 146 21.56 -3.14 21.10
N GLU A 147 22.20 -3.88 22.00
CA GLU A 147 23.65 -4.10 22.00
C GLU A 147 24.12 -4.82 20.73
N LEU A 148 23.41 -5.89 20.33
CA LEU A 148 23.70 -6.61 19.10
C LEU A 148 23.45 -5.72 17.87
N ALA A 149 22.36 -4.97 17.87
CA ALA A 149 22.04 -4.04 16.78
C ALA A 149 23.11 -2.96 16.60
N GLN A 150 23.69 -2.45 17.69
CA GLN A 150 24.81 -1.51 17.66
C GLN A 150 26.05 -2.14 17.05
N LYS A 151 26.44 -3.34 17.50
CA LYS A 151 27.61 -4.06 16.98
C LYS A 151 27.51 -4.34 15.48
N ILE A 152 26.37 -4.85 15.03
CA ILE A 152 26.11 -5.12 13.61
C ILE A 152 26.12 -3.82 12.80
N THR A 153 25.53 -2.75 13.34
CA THR A 153 25.53 -1.44 12.66
C THR A 153 26.92 -0.86 12.51
N GLU A 154 27.76 -0.93 13.54
CA GLU A 154 29.14 -0.43 13.51
C GLU A 154 29.96 -1.11 12.40
N GLU A 155 29.80 -2.43 12.26
CA GLU A 155 30.47 -3.17 11.19
C GLU A 155 29.95 -2.78 9.80
N VAL A 156 28.63 -2.67 9.64
CA VAL A 156 28.02 -2.22 8.37
C VAL A 156 28.48 -0.81 8.01
N GLU A 157 28.55 0.09 8.98
CA GLU A 157 29.04 1.45 8.82
C GLU A 157 30.49 1.47 8.34
N ASN A 158 31.37 0.67 8.97
CA ASN A 158 32.76 0.52 8.57
C ASN A 158 32.89 0.00 7.12
N ARG A 159 32.05 -0.96 6.70
CA ARG A 159 32.02 -1.47 5.32
C ARG A 159 31.58 -0.40 4.33
N ILE A 160 30.52 0.34 4.67
CA ILE A 160 30.00 1.44 3.85
C ILE A 160 31.08 2.49 3.59
N TYR A 161 31.81 2.91 4.63
CA TYR A 161 32.90 3.88 4.48
C TYR A 161 34.06 3.33 3.63
N LYS A 162 34.34 2.03 3.71
CA LYS A 162 35.38 1.37 2.91
C LYS A 162 35.09 1.37 1.41
N TYR A 163 33.81 1.30 1.00
CA TYR A 163 33.43 1.30 -0.41
C TYR A 163 33.54 2.67 -1.09
N GLN A 164 33.74 3.76 -0.33
CA GLN A 164 33.91 5.13 -0.85
C GLN A 164 32.78 5.60 -1.79
N THR A 165 31.58 5.01 -1.67
CA THR A 165 30.42 5.39 -2.48
C THR A 165 29.74 6.62 -1.89
N THR A 166 29.47 7.62 -2.73
CA THR A 166 28.69 8.80 -2.32
C THR A 166 27.19 8.55 -2.32
N TYR A 167 26.73 7.55 -3.10
CA TYR A 167 25.32 7.21 -3.28
C TYR A 167 25.01 5.81 -2.76
N LEU A 168 24.01 5.72 -1.89
CA LEU A 168 23.46 4.46 -1.39
C LEU A 168 21.94 4.43 -1.56
N THR A 169 21.38 3.23 -1.59
CA THR A 169 19.93 3.03 -1.50
C THR A 169 19.59 2.30 -0.20
N GLY A 170 18.38 2.51 0.32
CA GLY A 170 17.92 1.75 1.49
C GLY A 170 17.96 0.23 1.27
N SER A 171 17.71 -0.23 0.04
CA SER A 171 17.82 -1.65 -0.35
C SER A 171 19.25 -2.17 -0.20
N LEU A 172 20.24 -1.43 -0.71
CA LEU A 172 21.65 -1.81 -0.64
C LEU A 172 22.15 -1.86 0.81
N ILE A 173 21.76 -0.88 1.64
CA ILE A 173 22.06 -0.90 3.07
C ILE A 173 21.48 -2.14 3.74
N ARG A 174 20.24 -2.50 3.40
CA ARG A 174 19.59 -3.70 3.92
C ARG A 174 20.28 -4.99 3.49
N GLU A 175 20.74 -5.08 2.25
CA GLU A 175 21.54 -6.21 1.76
C GLU A 175 22.86 -6.34 2.53
N MET A 176 23.57 -5.24 2.76
CA MET A 176 24.81 -5.24 3.58
C MET A 176 24.54 -5.69 5.02
N VAL A 177 23.46 -5.21 5.64
CA VAL A 177 23.04 -5.65 6.98
C VAL A 177 22.75 -7.15 7.00
N ASN A 178 21.99 -7.66 6.03
CA ASN A 178 21.65 -9.07 5.93
C ASN A 178 22.90 -9.96 5.71
N SER A 179 23.89 -9.48 4.95
CA SER A 179 25.19 -10.17 4.80
C SER A 179 25.93 -10.27 6.14
N VAL A 180 26.05 -9.17 6.88
CA VAL A 180 26.73 -9.17 8.19
C VAL A 180 26.02 -10.06 9.20
N LEU A 181 24.68 -10.06 9.22
CA LEU A 181 23.90 -10.97 10.06
C LEU A 181 24.17 -12.44 9.70
N LEU A 182 24.22 -12.78 8.41
CA LEU A 182 24.52 -14.14 7.96
C LEU A 182 25.93 -14.59 8.38
N GLU A 183 26.92 -13.71 8.23
CA GLU A 183 28.31 -13.99 8.63
C GLU A 183 28.47 -14.25 10.14
N HIS A 184 27.60 -13.65 10.96
CA HIS A 184 27.53 -13.88 12.40
C HIS A 184 26.63 -15.07 12.81
N GLY A 185 26.04 -15.80 11.84
CA GLY A 185 25.13 -16.91 12.11
C GLY A 185 23.74 -16.49 12.60
N HIS A 186 23.37 -15.23 12.43
CA HIS A 186 22.10 -14.65 12.87
C HIS A 186 20.99 -14.79 11.81
N GLU A 187 20.76 -16.02 11.33
CA GLU A 187 19.78 -16.34 10.27
C GLU A 187 18.35 -15.93 10.64
N GLU A 188 17.95 -16.14 11.90
CA GLU A 188 16.61 -15.81 12.39
C GLU A 188 16.28 -14.32 12.26
N TYR A 189 17.27 -13.45 12.48
CA TYR A 189 17.13 -12.01 12.36
C TYR A 189 17.17 -11.58 10.89
N ARG A 190 18.04 -12.21 10.08
CA ARG A 190 18.08 -12.01 8.63
C ARG A 190 16.73 -12.32 7.99
N ASN A 191 16.06 -13.41 8.38
CA ASN A 191 14.77 -13.80 7.80
C ASN A 191 13.67 -12.76 8.06
N LYS A 192 13.68 -12.08 9.21
CA LYS A 192 12.74 -10.98 9.52
C LYS A 192 13.01 -9.71 8.72
N LEU A 193 14.26 -9.49 8.32
CA LEU A 193 14.70 -8.29 7.60
C LEU A 193 14.78 -8.51 6.09
N ALA A 194 14.69 -9.77 5.63
CA ALA A 194 14.74 -10.14 4.24
C ALA A 194 13.63 -9.43 3.45
N ARG A 195 13.97 -9.01 2.23
CA ARG A 195 13.00 -8.47 1.30
C ARG A 195 12.36 -9.64 0.57
N LEU A 196 11.04 -9.72 0.65
CA LEU A 196 10.25 -10.67 -0.13
C LEU A 196 10.02 -10.08 -1.53
N GLY A 197 10.16 -10.90 -2.57
CA GLY A 197 10.08 -10.41 -3.94
C GLY A 197 10.45 -11.45 -4.98
N LEU A 198 10.52 -10.99 -6.23
CA LEU A 198 10.91 -11.83 -7.36
C LEU A 198 12.22 -11.31 -7.97
N PRO A 199 13.07 -12.19 -8.51
CA PRO A 199 14.17 -11.80 -9.37
C PRO A 199 13.69 -10.94 -10.54
N VAL A 200 14.49 -9.95 -10.92
CA VAL A 200 14.17 -9.05 -12.05
C VAL A 200 13.96 -9.83 -13.34
N TYR A 201 14.76 -10.88 -13.54
CA TYR A 201 14.64 -11.77 -14.70
C TYR A 201 13.27 -12.46 -14.75
N ASP A 202 12.82 -13.07 -13.66
CA ASP A 202 11.51 -13.73 -13.56
C ASP A 202 10.37 -12.74 -13.86
N VAL A 203 10.46 -11.52 -13.34
CA VAL A 203 9.46 -10.47 -13.61
C VAL A 203 9.44 -10.12 -15.10
N GLN A 204 10.60 -9.99 -15.73
CA GLN A 204 10.71 -9.73 -17.17
C GLN A 204 10.15 -10.89 -18.00
N GLU A 205 10.42 -12.13 -17.61
CA GLU A 205 9.86 -13.32 -18.24
C GLU A 205 8.34 -13.34 -18.13
N MET A 206 7.79 -13.09 -16.94
CA MET A 206 6.33 -13.01 -16.72
C MET A 206 5.65 -11.95 -17.58
N LEU A 207 6.31 -10.82 -17.84
CA LEU A 207 5.77 -9.73 -18.66
C LEU A 207 5.91 -9.97 -20.18
N THR A 208 6.83 -10.83 -20.60
CA THR A 208 7.11 -11.09 -22.02
C THR A 208 6.47 -12.37 -22.53
N ASN A 209 6.35 -13.39 -21.67
CA ASN A 209 5.77 -14.69 -21.99
C ASN A 209 4.31 -14.78 -21.48
N LEU A 210 3.38 -14.28 -22.29
CA LEU A 210 1.96 -14.16 -21.91
C LEU A 210 1.09 -15.35 -22.32
N ASP A 211 1.65 -16.35 -23.03
CA ASP A 211 0.88 -17.45 -23.63
C ASP A 211 0.11 -18.30 -22.60
N ASN A 212 0.59 -18.34 -21.35
CA ASN A 212 0.00 -19.11 -20.25
C ASN A 212 -0.65 -18.25 -19.16
N VAL A 213 -0.82 -16.94 -19.38
CA VAL A 213 -1.40 -16.04 -18.39
C VAL A 213 -2.94 -16.08 -18.48
N GLY A 214 -3.55 -16.84 -17.58
CA GLY A 214 -5.00 -16.78 -17.37
C GLY A 214 -5.44 -15.43 -16.79
N ASN A 215 -6.66 -14.98 -17.08
CA ASN A 215 -7.25 -13.73 -16.54
C ASN A 215 -6.46 -12.44 -16.86
N GLY A 216 -5.57 -12.46 -17.86
CA GLY A 216 -4.82 -11.28 -18.31
C GLY A 216 -3.98 -10.63 -17.20
N THR A 217 -4.07 -9.31 -17.08
CA THR A 217 -3.29 -8.54 -16.09
C THR A 217 -3.61 -8.94 -14.65
N ASP A 218 -4.86 -9.28 -14.34
CA ASP A 218 -5.25 -9.69 -12.99
C ASP A 218 -4.56 -10.99 -12.58
N GLY A 219 -4.45 -11.95 -13.50
CA GLY A 219 -3.72 -13.20 -13.25
C GLY A 219 -2.23 -12.98 -13.04
N LEU A 220 -1.61 -12.04 -13.76
CA LEU A 220 -0.21 -11.68 -13.57
C LEU A 220 0.04 -11.06 -12.19
N LEU A 221 -0.77 -10.08 -11.81
CA LEU A 221 -0.69 -9.43 -10.49
C LEU A 221 -0.91 -10.45 -9.37
N PHE A 222 -1.89 -11.32 -9.54
CA PHE A 222 -2.20 -12.33 -8.56
C PHE A 222 -1.10 -13.39 -8.44
N ASN A 223 -0.56 -13.90 -9.55
CA ASN A 223 0.56 -14.85 -9.51
C ASN A 223 1.80 -14.25 -8.83
N THR A 224 2.08 -12.97 -9.13
CA THR A 224 3.16 -12.22 -8.48
C THR A 224 2.93 -12.15 -6.97
N GLY A 225 1.72 -11.75 -6.54
CA GLY A 225 1.36 -11.68 -5.13
C GLY A 225 1.45 -13.04 -4.42
N GLN A 226 0.97 -14.10 -5.06
CA GLN A 226 1.04 -15.46 -4.51
C GLN A 226 2.47 -15.91 -4.25
N ARG A 227 3.40 -15.66 -5.17
CA ARG A 227 4.81 -16.04 -4.96
C ARG A 227 5.42 -15.30 -3.77
N VAL A 228 5.15 -14.00 -3.64
CA VAL A 228 5.62 -13.18 -2.52
C VAL A 228 5.04 -13.64 -1.18
N PHE A 229 3.73 -13.92 -1.13
CA PHE A 229 3.07 -14.39 0.09
C PHE A 229 3.45 -15.83 0.44
N ALA A 230 3.70 -16.69 -0.55
CA ALA A 230 4.21 -18.04 -0.32
C ALA A 230 5.62 -17.98 0.29
N GLU A 231 6.50 -17.11 -0.20
CA GLU A 231 7.82 -16.89 0.40
C GLU A 231 7.69 -16.41 1.85
N HIS A 232 6.76 -15.49 2.13
CA HIS A 232 6.48 -15.04 3.50
C HIS A 232 6.03 -16.20 4.40
N LEU A 233 5.09 -17.01 3.93
CA LEU A 233 4.56 -18.15 4.67
C LEU A 233 5.68 -19.13 5.04
N LEU A 234 6.48 -19.53 4.06
CA LEU A 234 7.53 -20.53 4.22
C LEU A 234 8.72 -20.03 5.04
N THR A 235 9.04 -18.73 4.96
CA THR A 235 10.25 -18.17 5.59
C THR A 235 9.99 -17.58 6.97
N ASN A 236 8.79 -17.04 7.21
CA ASN A 236 8.50 -16.24 8.40
C ASN A 236 7.38 -16.78 9.29
N ILE A 237 6.45 -17.57 8.74
CA ILE A 237 5.27 -18.03 9.48
C ILE A 237 5.42 -19.48 9.92
N LEU A 238 5.78 -20.38 8.99
CA LEU A 238 5.87 -21.80 9.26
C LEU A 238 7.16 -22.16 10.01
N PRO A 239 7.11 -23.21 10.84
CA PRO A 239 8.32 -23.85 11.36
C PRO A 239 9.25 -24.30 10.23
N LYS A 240 10.58 -24.16 10.44
CA LYS A 240 11.59 -24.44 9.41
C LYS A 240 11.51 -25.88 8.90
N ASP A 241 11.33 -26.85 9.78
CA ASP A 241 11.17 -28.27 9.45
C ASP A 241 9.93 -28.55 8.57
N VAL A 242 8.81 -27.87 8.84
CA VAL A 242 7.59 -27.98 8.03
C VAL A 242 7.80 -27.36 6.64
N ALA A 243 8.42 -26.19 6.58
CA ALA A 243 8.74 -25.52 5.31
C ALA A 243 9.73 -26.37 4.48
N ASP A 244 10.77 -26.91 5.10
CA ASP A 244 11.76 -27.77 4.43
C ASP A 244 11.12 -29.09 3.94
N SER A 245 10.21 -29.68 4.72
CA SER A 245 9.41 -30.85 4.29
C SER A 245 8.54 -30.52 3.09
N HIS A 246 7.99 -29.30 3.03
CA HIS A 246 7.23 -28.85 1.86
C HIS A 246 8.10 -28.69 0.62
N LEU A 247 9.26 -28.03 0.78
CA LEU A 247 10.18 -27.74 -0.31
C LEU A 247 10.89 -28.99 -0.85
N SER A 248 11.13 -30.00 0.00
CA SER A 248 11.70 -31.30 -0.39
C SER A 248 10.68 -32.25 -1.02
N GLY A 249 9.39 -31.97 -0.87
CA GLY A 249 8.29 -32.79 -1.41
C GLY A 249 7.78 -33.88 -0.46
N ASP A 250 8.28 -33.96 0.77
CA ASP A 250 7.79 -34.87 1.81
C ASP A 250 6.37 -34.49 2.28
N LEU A 251 6.04 -33.19 2.22
CA LEU A 251 4.74 -32.64 2.57
C LEU A 251 4.24 -31.71 1.45
N HIS A 252 2.92 -31.66 1.22
CA HIS A 252 2.34 -30.73 0.27
C HIS A 252 1.42 -29.72 0.96
N ILE A 253 1.84 -28.45 1.00
CA ILE A 253 1.01 -27.33 1.41
C ILE A 253 0.32 -26.79 0.16
N THR A 254 -1.00 -26.92 0.13
CA THR A 254 -1.79 -26.42 -0.98
C THR A 254 -1.91 -24.89 -0.91
N ASN A 255 -1.72 -24.22 -2.05
CA ASN A 255 -1.89 -22.77 -2.22
C ASN A 255 -1.17 -21.88 -1.17
N PRO A 256 0.16 -22.02 -0.98
CA PRO A 256 0.89 -21.30 0.07
C PRO A 256 0.76 -19.77 0.01
N GLY A 257 0.50 -19.19 -1.17
CA GLY A 257 0.30 -17.75 -1.34
C GLY A 257 -0.97 -17.18 -0.69
N ILE A 258 -1.95 -18.04 -0.40
CA ILE A 258 -3.26 -17.65 0.19
C ILE A 258 -3.63 -18.49 1.41
N TRP A 259 -2.80 -19.46 1.79
CA TRP A 259 -3.05 -20.44 2.84
C TRP A 259 -3.42 -19.81 4.20
N SER A 260 -2.79 -18.69 4.56
CA SER A 260 -3.07 -17.97 5.80
C SER A 260 -4.15 -16.88 5.67
N MET A 261 -4.79 -16.75 4.50
CA MET A 261 -5.68 -15.63 4.19
C MET A 261 -7.14 -16.03 4.03
N ILE A 262 -7.41 -17.13 3.33
CA ILE A 262 -8.78 -17.59 3.04
C ILE A 262 -8.92 -19.09 3.32
N PRO A 263 -10.12 -19.58 3.69
CA PRO A 263 -10.39 -21.00 3.86
C PRO A 263 -10.33 -21.75 2.51
N ASP A 264 -10.15 -23.07 2.60
CA ASP A 264 -10.20 -23.94 1.41
C ASP A 264 -11.63 -24.12 0.91
N THR A 265 -12.57 -24.40 1.82
CA THR A 265 -13.98 -24.66 1.49
C THR A 265 -14.92 -23.83 2.35
N ILE A 266 -15.96 -23.27 1.73
CA ILE A 266 -17.05 -22.56 2.42
C ILE A 266 -18.39 -23.24 2.12
N PHE A 267 -19.20 -23.44 3.16
CA PHE A 267 -20.58 -23.92 3.03
C PHE A 267 -21.54 -22.75 3.28
N VAL A 268 -22.45 -22.49 2.35
CA VAL A 268 -23.35 -21.34 2.40
C VAL A 268 -24.77 -21.73 2.00
N ASN A 269 -25.75 -21.33 2.79
CA ASN A 269 -27.15 -21.41 2.40
C ASN A 269 -27.55 -20.15 1.62
N VAL A 270 -27.68 -20.28 0.29
CA VAL A 270 -27.94 -19.14 -0.60
C VAL A 270 -29.34 -18.58 -0.40
N LYS A 271 -30.30 -19.41 0.03
CA LYS A 271 -31.66 -18.96 0.30
C LYS A 271 -31.68 -17.93 1.42
N GLU A 272 -30.95 -18.18 2.50
CA GLU A 272 -30.85 -17.25 3.64
C GLU A 272 -30.23 -15.91 3.20
N LEU A 273 -29.14 -15.97 2.42
CA LEU A 273 -28.49 -14.75 1.91
C LEU A 273 -29.41 -13.89 1.03
N ILE A 274 -30.25 -14.51 0.20
CA ILE A 274 -31.17 -13.79 -0.68
C ILE A 274 -32.41 -13.28 0.09
N ASP A 275 -32.96 -14.10 0.99
CA ASP A 275 -34.13 -13.74 1.78
C ASP A 275 -33.85 -12.59 2.75
N ASP A 276 -32.65 -12.52 3.32
CA ASP A 276 -32.23 -11.46 4.24
C ASP A 276 -31.62 -10.25 3.52
N GLY A 277 -31.20 -10.44 2.26
CA GLY A 277 -30.48 -9.46 1.46
C GLY A 277 -29.03 -9.30 1.90
N ILE A 278 -28.21 -8.68 1.05
CA ILE A 278 -26.75 -8.59 1.27
C ILE A 278 -26.31 -7.15 1.48
N VAL A 279 -25.70 -6.92 2.64
CA VAL A 279 -25.09 -5.65 3.03
C VAL A 279 -23.61 -5.85 3.33
N LEU A 280 -22.75 -5.53 2.37
CA LEU A 280 -21.30 -5.68 2.49
C LEU A 280 -20.62 -4.60 3.35
N GLY A 281 -21.38 -3.65 3.89
CA GLY A 281 -20.87 -2.66 4.86
C GLY A 281 -19.73 -1.77 4.36
N GLY A 282 -19.61 -1.58 3.04
CA GLY A 282 -18.52 -0.80 2.43
C GLY A 282 -17.20 -1.57 2.26
N LYS A 283 -17.16 -2.88 2.53
CA LYS A 283 -15.98 -3.73 2.28
C LYS A 283 -15.70 -3.95 0.79
N ASN A 284 -16.73 -3.84 -0.05
CA ASN A 284 -16.62 -3.85 -1.50
C ASN A 284 -17.45 -2.68 -2.05
N LEU A 285 -16.78 -1.59 -2.41
CA LEU A 285 -17.42 -0.33 -2.82
C LEU A 285 -18.02 -0.40 -4.21
N ASP A 286 -17.56 -1.35 -5.04
CA ASP A 286 -17.98 -1.51 -6.42
C ASP A 286 -19.26 -2.35 -6.56
N VAL A 287 -19.76 -2.90 -5.44
CA VAL A 287 -20.93 -3.79 -5.43
C VAL A 287 -22.13 -3.08 -4.81
N SER A 288 -23.18 -2.94 -5.62
CA SER A 288 -24.47 -2.42 -5.18
C SER A 288 -25.10 -3.31 -4.11
N ARG A 289 -25.89 -2.69 -3.21
CA ARG A 289 -26.68 -3.44 -2.23
C ARG A 289 -27.65 -4.36 -2.96
N VAL A 290 -27.74 -5.60 -2.51
CA VAL A 290 -28.69 -6.58 -3.05
C VAL A 290 -29.92 -6.57 -2.14
N PRO A 291 -31.03 -5.93 -2.54
CA PRO A 291 -32.23 -5.87 -1.72
C PRO A 291 -32.95 -7.21 -1.68
N VAL A 292 -33.73 -7.43 -0.63
CA VAL A 292 -34.65 -8.57 -0.54
C VAL A 292 -35.67 -8.49 -1.68
N SER A 293 -35.75 -9.53 -2.51
CA SER A 293 -36.77 -9.63 -3.55
C SER A 293 -37.36 -11.03 -3.65
N LYS A 294 -38.62 -11.07 -4.11
CA LYS A 294 -39.38 -12.29 -4.39
C LYS A 294 -39.61 -12.50 -5.88
N SER A 295 -39.11 -11.59 -6.72
CA SER A 295 -39.17 -11.72 -8.18
C SER A 295 -38.13 -12.72 -8.64
N LEU A 296 -38.48 -13.55 -9.62
CA LEU A 296 -37.55 -14.53 -10.19
C LEU A 296 -36.31 -13.84 -10.79
N ASP A 297 -36.49 -12.72 -11.48
CA ASP A 297 -35.41 -11.95 -12.12
C ASP A 297 -34.38 -11.41 -11.10
N ASP A 298 -34.89 -10.85 -10.01
CA ASP A 298 -34.05 -10.31 -8.95
C ASP A 298 -33.33 -11.42 -8.18
N ILE A 299 -34.01 -12.55 -7.93
CA ILE A 299 -33.40 -13.73 -7.28
C ILE A 299 -32.25 -14.25 -8.14
N THR A 300 -32.44 -14.42 -9.45
CA THR A 300 -31.38 -14.92 -10.34
C THR A 300 -30.24 -13.93 -10.50
N SER A 301 -30.54 -12.63 -10.54
CA SER A 301 -29.50 -11.59 -10.57
C SER A 301 -28.69 -11.58 -9.26
N SER A 302 -29.38 -11.70 -8.12
CA SER A 302 -28.76 -11.79 -6.80
C SER A 302 -27.90 -13.05 -6.68
N LEU A 303 -28.37 -14.18 -7.20
CA LEU A 303 -27.62 -15.43 -7.24
C LEU A 303 -26.29 -15.28 -7.99
N SER A 304 -26.30 -14.65 -9.17
CA SER A 304 -25.07 -14.39 -9.94
C SER A 304 -24.07 -13.57 -9.13
N VAL A 305 -24.54 -12.47 -8.52
CA VAL A 305 -23.71 -11.59 -7.70
C VAL A 305 -23.13 -12.34 -6.50
N ILE A 306 -23.95 -13.15 -5.83
CA ILE A 306 -23.54 -13.94 -4.66
C ILE A 306 -22.45 -14.93 -5.04
N ILE A 307 -22.64 -15.69 -6.13
CA ILE A 307 -21.65 -16.68 -6.57
C ILE A 307 -20.33 -15.98 -6.94
N SER A 308 -20.39 -14.84 -7.64
CA SER A 308 -19.20 -14.05 -7.99
C SER A 308 -18.49 -13.41 -6.79
N LEU A 309 -19.21 -13.13 -5.71
CA LEU A 309 -18.62 -12.65 -4.48
C LEU A 309 -17.96 -13.79 -3.71
N LEU A 310 -18.70 -14.89 -3.52
CA LEU A 310 -18.22 -16.03 -2.75
C LEU A 310 -17.03 -16.71 -3.40
N SER A 311 -16.95 -16.79 -4.73
CA SER A 311 -15.83 -17.39 -5.47
C SER A 311 -14.47 -16.77 -5.13
N LYS A 312 -14.47 -15.57 -4.53
CA LYS A 312 -13.28 -14.87 -4.09
C LYS A 312 -12.91 -15.12 -2.62
N GLU A 313 -13.75 -15.81 -1.87
CA GLU A 313 -13.59 -15.99 -0.43
C GLU A 313 -13.08 -17.40 -0.07
N ALA A 314 -12.95 -18.31 -1.06
CA ALA A 314 -12.47 -19.68 -0.87
C ALA A 314 -11.36 -20.06 -1.86
N SER A 315 -10.42 -20.91 -1.41
CA SER A 315 -9.25 -21.32 -2.18
C SER A 315 -9.51 -22.50 -3.12
N GLN A 316 -10.48 -23.37 -2.79
CA GLN A 316 -10.79 -24.60 -3.53
C GLN A 316 -12.27 -24.70 -3.92
N GLU A 317 -13.18 -24.60 -2.95
CA GLU A 317 -14.58 -24.95 -3.18
C GLU A 317 -15.57 -24.08 -2.39
N ILE A 318 -16.73 -23.80 -3.00
CA ILE A 318 -17.89 -23.24 -2.33
C ILE A 318 -19.06 -24.18 -2.53
N VAL A 319 -19.66 -24.61 -1.43
CA VAL A 319 -20.82 -25.47 -1.42
C VAL A 319 -22.06 -24.64 -1.15
N LEU A 320 -22.94 -24.59 -2.15
CA LEU A 320 -24.20 -23.86 -2.11
C LEU A 320 -25.35 -24.79 -1.72
N ASP A 321 -25.90 -24.52 -0.54
CA ASP A 321 -27.11 -25.16 -0.01
C ASP A 321 -28.33 -24.26 -0.28
N GLY A 322 -29.53 -24.87 -0.24
CA GLY A 322 -30.80 -24.13 -0.27
C GLY A 322 -31.29 -23.68 -1.65
N ILE A 323 -30.55 -23.95 -2.74
CA ILE A 323 -30.93 -23.57 -4.11
C ILE A 323 -32.31 -24.16 -4.51
N VAL A 324 -32.57 -25.44 -4.21
CA VAL A 324 -33.88 -26.05 -4.53
C VAL A 324 -35.03 -25.34 -3.80
N SER A 325 -34.82 -25.05 -2.51
CA SER A 325 -35.82 -24.37 -1.70
C SER A 325 -36.07 -22.92 -2.14
N LEU A 326 -35.03 -22.24 -2.64
CA LEU A 326 -35.09 -20.89 -3.18
C LEU A 326 -36.03 -20.80 -4.39
N PHE A 327 -35.92 -21.74 -5.33
CA PHE A 327 -36.71 -21.74 -6.56
C PHE A 327 -38.04 -22.50 -6.48
N SER A 328 -38.33 -23.20 -5.38
CA SER A 328 -39.54 -24.00 -5.19
C SER A 328 -40.86 -23.26 -5.52
N LYS A 329 -40.93 -21.96 -5.22
CA LYS A 329 -42.12 -21.12 -5.49
C LYS A 329 -42.29 -20.72 -6.96
N HIS A 330 -41.24 -20.86 -7.76
CA HIS A 330 -41.20 -20.50 -9.19
C HIS A 330 -41.21 -21.74 -10.11
N ALA A 331 -41.34 -22.95 -9.55
CA ALA A 331 -41.29 -24.22 -10.29
C ALA A 331 -42.45 -24.47 -11.27
N LYS A 332 -43.43 -23.55 -11.37
CA LYS A 332 -44.57 -23.69 -12.30
C LYS A 332 -44.20 -23.40 -13.76
N ASN A 333 -43.15 -22.60 -14.00
CA ASN A 333 -42.67 -22.27 -15.35
C ASN A 333 -41.23 -22.75 -15.51
N ILE A 334 -41.08 -24.04 -15.83
CA ILE A 334 -39.79 -24.74 -15.81
C ILE A 334 -38.82 -24.19 -16.87
N GLU A 335 -39.31 -23.96 -18.09
CA GLU A 335 -38.47 -23.44 -19.19
C GLU A 335 -37.89 -22.05 -18.87
N GLU A 336 -38.72 -21.16 -18.33
CA GLU A 336 -38.27 -19.82 -17.90
C GLU A 336 -37.26 -19.91 -16.75
N LEU A 337 -37.49 -20.81 -15.79
CA LEU A 337 -36.61 -21.02 -14.65
C LEU A 337 -35.25 -21.57 -15.09
N GLU A 338 -35.23 -22.58 -15.96
CA GLU A 338 -34.01 -23.16 -16.53
C GLU A 338 -33.18 -22.11 -17.25
N GLN A 339 -33.83 -21.29 -18.09
CA GLN A 339 -33.16 -20.24 -18.84
C GLN A 339 -32.53 -19.21 -17.90
N LYS A 340 -33.27 -18.73 -16.88
CA LYS A 340 -32.77 -17.71 -15.95
C LYS A 340 -31.66 -18.23 -15.04
N VAL A 341 -31.77 -19.47 -14.54
CA VAL A 341 -30.73 -20.09 -13.73
C VAL A 341 -29.46 -20.34 -14.55
N SER A 342 -29.60 -20.83 -15.79
CA SER A 342 -28.45 -21.02 -16.70
C SER A 342 -27.75 -19.70 -17.00
N ASN A 343 -28.51 -18.64 -17.25
CA ASN A 343 -27.97 -17.30 -17.43
C ASN A 343 -27.25 -16.80 -16.17
N ALA A 344 -27.79 -17.06 -14.98
CA ALA A 344 -27.15 -16.67 -13.73
C ALA A 344 -25.79 -17.35 -13.54
N PHE A 345 -25.69 -18.65 -13.82
CA PHE A 345 -24.43 -19.39 -13.78
C PHE A 345 -23.44 -18.94 -14.85
N ALA A 346 -23.90 -18.68 -16.08
CA ALA A 346 -23.06 -18.16 -17.15
C ALA A 346 -22.47 -16.79 -16.77
N VAL A 347 -23.27 -15.89 -16.18
CA VAL A 347 -22.78 -14.60 -15.67
C VAL A 347 -21.75 -14.81 -14.56
N ALA A 348 -22.05 -15.67 -13.58
CA ALA A 348 -21.15 -15.93 -12.47
C ALA A 348 -19.80 -16.56 -12.89
N SER A 349 -19.78 -17.36 -13.97
CA SER A 349 -18.55 -17.97 -14.50
C SER A 349 -17.53 -16.98 -15.07
N THR A 350 -17.92 -15.72 -15.27
CA THR A 350 -17.00 -14.65 -15.71
C THR A 350 -16.09 -14.14 -14.59
N THR A 351 -16.27 -14.63 -13.36
CA THR A 351 -15.48 -14.18 -12.22
C THR A 351 -14.02 -14.60 -12.36
N PRO A 352 -13.05 -13.69 -12.17
CA PRO A 352 -11.65 -14.03 -12.26
C PRO A 352 -11.28 -15.06 -11.18
N ASN A 353 -10.59 -16.11 -11.61
CA ASN A 353 -10.02 -17.11 -10.74
C ASN A 353 -8.69 -16.63 -10.16
N TYR A 354 -8.44 -17.00 -8.91
CA TYR A 354 -7.17 -16.76 -8.25
C TYR A 354 -6.10 -17.76 -8.72
N ASN A 355 -6.44 -19.04 -8.85
CA ASN A 355 -5.46 -20.06 -9.20
C ASN A 355 -5.64 -20.58 -10.62
N LYS A 356 -4.65 -21.36 -11.06
CA LYS A 356 -4.70 -22.10 -12.34
C LYS A 356 -5.90 -23.06 -12.37
N ALA A 357 -6.24 -23.63 -11.22
CA ALA A 357 -7.54 -24.24 -10.96
C ALA A 357 -8.44 -23.18 -10.31
N GLY A 358 -9.62 -22.92 -10.89
CA GLY A 358 -10.59 -21.99 -10.31
C GLY A 358 -11.23 -22.54 -9.04
N THR A 359 -11.82 -21.65 -8.23
CA THR A 359 -12.63 -22.05 -7.09
C THR A 359 -13.91 -22.72 -7.62
N ASN A 360 -14.10 -24.00 -7.28
CA ASN A 360 -15.26 -24.75 -7.74
C ASN A 360 -16.51 -24.32 -6.97
N VAL A 361 -17.63 -24.21 -7.68
CA VAL A 361 -18.94 -23.93 -7.07
C VAL A 361 -19.77 -25.21 -7.17
N SER A 362 -19.96 -25.86 -6.03
CA SER A 362 -20.71 -27.10 -5.90
C SER A 362 -22.11 -26.82 -5.38
N ILE A 363 -23.12 -27.41 -6.00
CA ILE A 363 -24.51 -27.26 -5.56
C ILE A 363 -24.94 -28.53 -4.86
N ARG A 364 -25.37 -28.41 -3.61
CA ARG A 364 -25.88 -29.56 -2.87
C ARG A 364 -27.35 -29.76 -3.20
N LEU A 365 -27.64 -30.87 -3.87
CA LEU A 365 -28.99 -31.32 -4.14
C LEU A 365 -29.33 -32.44 -3.14
N ALA A 366 -30.32 -32.17 -2.27
CA ALA A 366 -30.91 -33.23 -1.46
C ALA A 366 -31.81 -34.07 -2.38
N LEU A 367 -31.30 -35.22 -2.83
CA LEU A 367 -32.13 -36.23 -3.51
C LEU A 367 -33.07 -36.82 -2.45
N GLY A 368 -34.33 -36.38 -2.45
CA GLY A 368 -35.36 -36.99 -1.63
C GLY A 368 -35.65 -38.41 -2.08
N SER A 369 -36.03 -39.28 -1.14
CA SER A 369 -36.52 -40.65 -1.37
C SER A 369 -37.82 -40.75 -2.20
N ASP A 370 -38.30 -39.65 -2.78
CA ASP A 370 -39.44 -39.60 -3.69
C ASP A 370 -38.98 -39.21 -5.10
N THR A 371 -38.85 -40.23 -5.95
CA THR A 371 -38.39 -40.19 -7.35
C THR A 371 -39.38 -39.52 -8.32
N LYS A 372 -40.19 -38.55 -7.87
CA LYS A 372 -41.22 -37.91 -8.72
C LYS A 372 -40.85 -36.50 -9.20
N ILE A 373 -39.68 -36.01 -8.85
CA ILE A 373 -39.14 -34.75 -9.39
C ILE A 373 -37.70 -35.03 -9.84
N VAL A 374 -37.58 -35.59 -11.05
CA VAL A 374 -36.39 -35.55 -11.88
C VAL A 374 -36.83 -35.05 -13.24
#